data_AF-A0A6H2U158-F1
#
_entry.id   AF-A0A6H2U158-F1
#
_cell.length_a   1.000
_cell.length_b   1.000
_cell.length_c   1.000
_cell.angle_alpha   90.00
_cell.angle_beta   90.00
_cell.angle_gamma   90.00
#
_symmetry.space_group_name_H-M   'P 1'
#
loop_
_entity.id
_entity.type
_entity.pdbx_description
1 polymer ?
#
loop_
_entity_poly.entity_id
_entity_poly.type
_entity_poly.pdbx_seq_one_letter_code
_entity_poly.pdbx_strand_id
1 'polypeptide(L)'
;PGVLDSLTQLTDLSLGNNQLTTVPKGAFDSLTKLQYIWLHSNPWDCACSDILYLSRWISQHPGVVRDPNSYNVDSDSARCSGTNTPVRAVTEASTSPSKCP
;
A
#
# COMPACT_ATOMS: atom_id res chain seq x y z
N PRO A 1 4.56 -16.18 -11.09
CA PRO A 1 3.23 -15.54 -10.88
C PRO A 1 3.06 -15.16 -9.40
N GLY A 2 2.87 -13.87 -9.14
CA GLY A 2 2.43 -13.35 -7.85
C GLY A 2 1.01 -13.78 -7.51
N VAL A 3 0.66 -13.71 -6.23
CA VAL A 3 -0.60 -14.26 -5.71
C VAL A 3 -1.85 -13.58 -6.27
N LEU A 4 -1.73 -12.33 -6.75
CA LEU A 4 -2.85 -11.54 -7.30
C LEU A 4 -2.82 -11.45 -8.83
N ASP A 5 -1.81 -11.99 -9.50
CA ASP A 5 -1.59 -11.78 -10.94
C ASP A 5 -2.76 -12.27 -11.81
N SER A 6 -3.45 -13.34 -11.40
CA SER A 6 -4.57 -13.92 -12.14
C SER A 6 -5.91 -13.21 -11.90
N LEU A 7 -5.98 -12.32 -10.91
CA LEU A 7 -7.21 -11.64 -10.50
C LEU A 7 -7.45 -10.36 -11.31
N THR A 8 -7.31 -10.42 -12.64
CA THR A 8 -7.39 -9.25 -13.54
C THR A 8 -8.77 -8.57 -13.56
N GLN A 9 -9.79 -9.25 -13.03
CA GLN A 9 -11.17 -8.77 -12.91
C GLN A 9 -11.51 -8.22 -11.52
N LEU A 10 -10.55 -8.19 -10.59
CA LEU A 10 -10.78 -7.74 -9.22
C LEU A 10 -11.05 -6.23 -9.20
N THR A 11 -12.18 -5.84 -8.60
CA THR A 11 -12.58 -4.44 -8.40
C THR A 11 -12.34 -3.96 -6.98
N ASP A 12 -12.35 -4.87 -6.02
CA ASP A 12 -12.32 -4.59 -4.60
C ASP A 12 -11.25 -5.47 -3.93
N LEU A 13 -10.33 -4.85 -3.19
CA LEU A 13 -9.30 -5.54 -2.43
C LEU A 13 -9.23 -4.99 -1.01
N SER A 14 -9.61 -5.80 -0.03
CA SER A 14 -9.47 -5.44 1.39
C SER A 14 -8.26 -6.12 2.00
N LEU A 15 -7.26 -5.33 2.37
CA LEU A 15 -6.06 -5.76 3.11
C LEU A 15 -5.95 -5.04 4.46
N GLY A 16 -6.92 -4.19 4.82
CA GLY A 16 -6.93 -3.44 6.07
C GLY A 16 -7.03 -4.36 7.29
N ASN A 17 -6.59 -3.87 8.45
CA ASN A 17 -6.60 -4.61 9.73
C ASN A 17 -5.80 -5.93 9.67
N ASN A 18 -4.61 -5.91 9.08
CA ASN A 18 -3.69 -7.05 9.04
C ASN A 18 -2.34 -6.69 9.70
N GLN A 19 -1.34 -7.56 9.53
CA GLN A 19 0.04 -7.36 10.03
C GLN A 19 1.04 -7.20 8.87
N LEU A 20 0.59 -6.65 7.74
CA LEU A 20 1.45 -6.41 6.59
C LEU A 20 2.43 -5.28 6.92
N THR A 21 3.72 -5.53 6.71
CA THR A 21 4.77 -4.51 6.84
C THR A 21 5.17 -3.94 5.48
N THR A 22 5.06 -4.72 4.41
CA THR A 22 5.36 -4.31 3.04
C THR A 22 4.41 -5.01 2.05
N VAL A 23 4.50 -4.65 0.77
CA VAL A 23 3.86 -5.37 -0.34
C VAL A 23 4.96 -5.76 -1.33
N PRO A 24 5.00 -7.02 -1.81
CA PRO A 24 5.96 -7.43 -2.82
C PRO A 24 5.87 -6.54 -4.07
N LYS A 25 7.04 -6.21 -4.64
CA LYS A 25 7.11 -5.42 -5.86
C LYS A 25 6.27 -6.08 -6.96
N GLY A 26 5.37 -5.29 -7.54
CA GLY A 26 4.51 -5.71 -8.64
C GLY A 26 3.21 -6.42 -8.25
N ALA A 27 2.93 -6.60 -6.95
CA ALA A 27 1.77 -7.37 -6.49
C ALA A 27 0.41 -6.84 -7.00
N PHE A 28 0.33 -5.55 -7.36
CA PHE A 28 -0.91 -4.92 -7.84
C PHE A 28 -0.89 -4.63 -9.35
N ASP A 29 0.19 -4.95 -10.07
CA ASP A 29 0.40 -4.50 -11.46
C ASP A 29 -0.64 -5.10 -12.42
N SER A 30 -1.14 -6.31 -12.14
CA SER A 30 -2.16 -6.98 -12.96
C SER A 30 -3.59 -6.57 -12.61
N LEU A 31 -3.80 -5.80 -11.53
CA LEU A 31 -5.12 -5.42 -11.02
C LEU A 31 -5.67 -4.18 -11.73
N THR A 32 -5.70 -4.20 -13.06
CA THR A 32 -6.06 -3.04 -13.90
C THR A 32 -7.50 -2.55 -13.73
N LYS A 33 -8.37 -3.35 -13.10
CA LYS A 33 -9.79 -3.03 -12.85
C LYS A 33 -10.08 -2.64 -11.41
N LEU A 34 -9.06 -2.53 -10.56
CA LEU A 34 -9.23 -2.22 -9.15
C LEU A 34 -9.80 -0.80 -8.96
N GLN A 35 -10.89 -0.70 -8.21
CA GLN A 35 -11.62 0.54 -7.92
C GLN A 35 -11.53 0.92 -6.44
N TYR A 36 -11.39 -0.09 -5.56
CA TYR A 36 -11.39 0.08 -4.12
C TYR A 36 -10.28 -0.76 -3.48
N ILE A 37 -9.44 -0.11 -2.69
CA ILE A 37 -8.47 -0.80 -1.84
C ILE A 37 -8.43 -0.22 -0.43
N TRP A 38 -8.44 -1.12 0.56
CA TRP A 38 -8.27 -0.77 1.98
C TRP A 38 -6.92 -1.27 2.47
N LEU A 39 -6.09 -0.34 2.97
CA LEU A 39 -4.71 -0.61 3.42
C LEU A 39 -4.45 -0.13 4.85
N HIS A 40 -5.45 0.49 5.49
CA HIS A 40 -5.36 1.03 6.85
C HIS A 40 -5.08 -0.06 7.89
N SER A 41 -4.68 0.36 9.09
CA SER A 41 -4.46 -0.56 10.23
C SER A 41 -3.51 -1.73 9.90
N ASN A 42 -2.40 -1.43 9.24
CA ASN A 42 -1.28 -2.36 9.03
C ASN A 42 0.00 -1.67 9.51
N PRO A 43 0.96 -2.41 10.11
CA PRO A 43 2.22 -1.87 10.60
C PRO A 43 3.23 -1.65 9.47
N TRP A 44 2.91 -0.80 8.49
CA TRP A 44 3.76 -0.54 7.33
C TRP A 44 5.16 -0.09 7.75
N ASP A 45 6.18 -0.87 7.40
CA ASP A 45 7.58 -0.55 7.68
C ASP A 45 8.11 0.42 6.62
N CYS A 46 8.04 1.70 6.95
CA CYS A 46 8.52 2.76 6.08
C CYS A 46 10.02 3.04 6.19
N ALA A 47 10.75 2.31 7.03
CA ALA A 47 12.20 2.45 7.16
C ALA A 47 12.94 1.55 6.16
N CYS A 48 12.41 0.35 5.90
CA CYS A 48 12.86 -0.55 4.85
C CYS A 48 12.54 -0.02 3.45
N SER A 49 13.47 -0.17 2.49
CA SER A 49 13.26 0.27 1.09
C SER A 49 12.18 -0.51 0.33
N ASP A 50 11.78 -1.70 0.78
CA ASP A 50 10.75 -2.50 0.10
C ASP A 50 9.38 -1.80 0.08
N ILE A 51 9.14 -0.87 1.01
CA ILE A 51 7.94 -0.05 1.04
C ILE A 51 7.76 0.85 -0.19
N LEU A 52 8.85 1.13 -0.92
CA LEU A 52 8.85 2.10 -2.02
C LEU A 52 7.89 1.70 -3.15
N TYR A 53 7.67 0.40 -3.35
CA TYR A 53 6.66 -0.06 -4.30
C TYR A 53 5.27 0.45 -3.90
N LEU A 54 4.87 0.18 -2.66
CA LEU A 54 3.56 0.60 -2.15
C LEU A 54 3.40 2.12 -2.11
N SER A 55 4.43 2.84 -1.64
CA SER A 55 4.43 4.31 -1.62
C SER A 55 4.16 4.90 -3.02
N ARG A 56 4.89 4.42 -4.03
CA ARG A 56 4.72 4.87 -5.42
C ARG A 56 3.38 4.47 -6.00
N TRP A 57 2.94 3.25 -5.73
CA TRP A 57 1.67 2.75 -6.23
C TRP A 57 0.49 3.59 -5.70
N ILE A 58 0.48 3.91 -4.40
CA ILE A 58 -0.55 4.79 -3.81
C ILE A 58 -0.48 6.20 -4.42
N SER A 59 0.74 6.73 -4.61
CA SER A 59 0.94 8.06 -5.21
C SER A 59 0.42 8.15 -6.65
N GLN A 60 0.49 7.05 -7.40
CA GLN A 60 -0.03 6.95 -8.78
C GLN A 60 -1.53 6.67 -8.84
N HIS A 61 -2.10 6.07 -7.79
CA HIS A 61 -3.51 5.67 -7.74
C HIS A 61 -4.27 6.27 -6.52
N PRO A 62 -4.17 7.59 -6.27
CA PRO A 62 -4.73 8.19 -5.05
C PRO A 62 -6.26 8.05 -4.97
N GLY A 63 -6.92 7.95 -6.13
CA GLY A 63 -8.37 7.80 -6.25
C GLY A 63 -8.91 6.39 -5.96
N VAL A 64 -8.08 5.40 -5.66
CA VAL A 64 -8.49 4.00 -5.44
C VAL A 64 -8.45 3.61 -3.95
N VAL A 65 -7.60 4.28 -3.16
CA VAL A 65 -7.47 4.00 -1.72
C VAL A 65 -8.66 4.57 -0.93
N ARG A 66 -9.18 3.79 0.02
CA ARG A 66 -10.41 4.12 0.76
C ARG A 66 -10.19 4.23 2.26
N ASP A 67 -10.94 5.16 2.86
CA ASP A 67 -11.09 5.25 4.31
C ASP A 67 -11.98 4.10 4.83
N PRO A 68 -11.59 3.43 5.95
CA PRO A 68 -12.37 2.34 6.53
C PRO A 68 -13.78 2.70 6.98
N ASN A 69 -13.99 3.95 7.42
CA ASN A 69 -15.20 4.32 8.15
C ASN A 69 -16.29 4.88 7.23
N SER A 70 -15.88 5.55 6.15
CA SER A 70 -16.76 6.34 5.30
C SER A 70 -16.81 5.89 3.85
N TYR A 71 -15.96 4.94 3.42
CA TYR A 71 -15.80 4.53 2.03
C TYR A 71 -15.41 5.66 1.07
N ASN A 72 -15.04 6.83 1.60
CA ASN A 72 -14.53 7.94 0.81
C ASN A 72 -13.09 7.67 0.38
N VAL A 73 -12.65 8.38 -0.66
CA VAL A 73 -11.25 8.38 -1.09
C VAL A 73 -10.39 8.93 0.05
N ASP A 74 -9.41 8.14 0.50
CA ASP A 74 -8.37 8.60 1.42
C ASP A 74 -7.03 7.92 1.06
N SER A 75 -6.21 8.63 0.30
CA SER A 75 -4.86 8.17 -0.07
C SER A 75 -3.85 8.19 1.09
N ASP A 76 -4.22 8.74 2.24
CA ASP A 76 -3.40 8.82 3.45
C ASP A 76 -3.78 7.75 4.50
N SER A 77 -4.73 6.86 4.20
CA SER A 77 -5.23 5.85 5.14
C SER A 77 -4.18 4.78 5.49
N ALA A 78 -3.24 4.50 4.57
CA ALA A 78 -2.06 3.69 4.84
C ALA A 78 -0.98 4.55 5.54
N ARG A 79 -0.63 4.20 6.78
CA ARG A 79 0.29 4.98 7.62
C ARG A 79 1.49 4.15 8.07
N CYS A 80 2.64 4.79 8.09
CA CYS A 80 3.90 4.23 8.55
C CYS A 80 3.86 3.89 10.03
N SER A 81 4.33 2.70 10.38
CA SER A 81 4.51 2.27 11.76
C SER A 81 5.49 3.19 12.48
N GLY A 82 5.12 3.66 13.67
CA GLY A 82 5.95 4.52 14.53
C GLY A 82 5.91 6.03 14.22
N THR A 83 5.81 6.43 12.94
CA THR A 83 5.79 7.87 12.57
C THR A 83 4.40 8.41 12.25
N ASN A 84 3.44 7.52 11.97
CA ASN A 84 2.08 7.85 11.55
C ASN A 84 2.00 8.71 10.25
N THR A 85 3.12 8.84 9.53
CA THR A 85 3.18 9.54 8.24
C THR A 85 2.49 8.71 7.16
N PRO A 86 1.85 9.33 6.17
CA PRO A 86 1.27 8.59 5.05
C PRO A 86 2.33 7.80 4.29
N VAL A 87 2.04 6.54 3.96
CA VAL A 87 2.96 5.68 3.20
C VAL A 87 3.30 6.31 1.83
N ARG A 88 2.34 6.97 1.19
CA ARG A 88 2.55 7.66 -0.10
C ARG A 88 3.54 8.82 -0.06
N ALA A 89 3.85 9.34 1.13
CA ALA A 89 4.81 10.44 1.30
C ALA A 89 6.26 9.93 1.47
N VAL A 90 6.45 8.61 1.57
CA VAL A 90 7.78 8.01 1.77
C VAL A 90 8.57 8.07 0.47
N THR A 91 9.82 8.53 0.56
CA THR A 91 10.74 8.63 -0.57
C THR A 91 11.99 7.77 -0.33
N GLU A 92 12.78 7.56 -1.39
CA GLU A 92 14.04 6.80 -1.28
C GLU A 92 14.97 7.39 -0.21
N ALA A 93 15.03 8.73 -0.11
CA ALA A 93 15.88 9.44 0.85
C ALA A 93 15.55 9.15 2.33
N SER A 94 14.31 8.73 2.63
CA SER A 94 13.88 8.38 3.99
C SER A 94 13.99 6.88 4.31
N THR A 95 14.37 6.04 3.35
CA THR A 95 14.42 4.58 3.47
C THR A 95 15.85 4.04 3.36
N SER A 96 16.08 2.79 3.75
CA SER A 96 17.34 2.09 3.49
C SER A 96 17.14 0.58 3.30
N PRO A 97 17.83 -0.06 2.34
CA PRO A 97 17.89 -1.53 2.25
C PRO A 97 18.48 -2.19 3.50
N SER A 98 19.39 -1.50 4.20
CA SER A 98 20.00 -2.02 5.44
C SER A 98 19.04 -2.05 6.63
N LYS A 99 17.84 -1.48 6.49
CA LYS A 99 16.78 -1.48 7.51
C LYS A 99 15.70 -2.52 7.19
N CYS A 100 15.86 -3.29 6.12
CA CYS A 100 14.97 -4.39 5.79
C CYS A 100 15.33 -5.66 6.59
N PRO A 101 14.35 -6.52 6.92
CA PRO A 101 14.58 -7.80 7.59
C PRO A 101 15.50 -8.76 6.84
#